data_AF-A0A644Y3M1-F1
#
_entry.id   AF-A0A644Y3M1-F1
#
_cell.length_a   1.000
_cell.length_b   1.000
_cell.length_c   1.000
_cell.angle_alpha   90.00
_cell.angle_beta   90.00
_cell.angle_gamma   90.00
#
_symmetry.space_group_name_H-M   'P 1'
#
loop_
_entity.id
_entity.type
_entity.pdbx_description
1 polymer ?
#
loop_
_entity_poly.entity_id
_entity_poly.type
_entity_poly.pdbx_seq_one_letter_code
_entity_poly.pdbx_strand_id
1 'polypeptide(L)'
;MTAIREANAFKQNWRLEEAELYVTLEPCPMCCGAILLSRIKKVYYGASDLKGGTAGTLMNLLQDERFNHQSEVERGVLEEECRTLLQDFFRALRKERKENSRKHLREHMLEENKG
;
A
#
# COMPACT_ATOMS: atom_id res chain seq x y z
N MET A 1 -7.28 -0.02 -3.33
CA MET A 1 -8.51 0.51 -3.97
C MET A 1 -9.41 -0.56 -4.59
N THR A 2 -8.85 -1.52 -5.33
CA THR A 2 -9.62 -2.57 -6.02
C THR A 2 -10.61 -3.31 -5.12
N ALA A 3 -10.17 -3.75 -3.93
CA ALA A 3 -11.04 -4.48 -2.99
C ALA A 3 -12.32 -3.72 -2.59
N ILE A 4 -12.24 -2.40 -2.38
CA ILE A 4 -13.42 -1.57 -2.06
C ILE A 4 -14.40 -1.54 -3.24
N ARG A 5 -13.88 -1.41 -4.47
CA ARG A 5 -14.71 -1.40 -5.67
C ARG A 5 -15.41 -2.73 -5.89
N GLU A 6 -14.69 -3.84 -5.69
CA GLU A 6 -15.23 -5.19 -5.81
C GLU A 6 -16.29 -5.47 -4.73
N ALA A 7 -16.02 -5.06 -3.49
CA ALA A 7 -17.00 -5.16 -2.40
C ALA A 7 -18.27 -4.37 -2.69
N ASN A 8 -18.14 -3.15 -3.22
CA ASN A 8 -19.29 -2.32 -3.61
C ASN A 8 -20.11 -2.97 -4.74
N ALA A 9 -19.43 -3.53 -5.74
CA ALA A 9 -20.10 -4.23 -6.83
C ALA A 9 -20.84 -5.48 -6.33
N PHE A 10 -20.21 -6.26 -5.45
CA PHE A 10 -20.80 -7.45 -4.84
C PHE A 10 -22.02 -7.12 -3.97
N LYS A 11 -21.93 -6.07 -3.13
CA LYS A 11 -23.03 -5.62 -2.28
C LYS A 11 -24.09 -4.80 -3.03
N GLN A 12 -23.83 -4.44 -4.28
CA GLN A 12 -24.65 -3.50 -5.07
C GLN A 12 -24.94 -2.20 -4.31
N ASN A 13 -23.98 -1.75 -3.51
CA ASN A 13 -24.09 -0.58 -2.64
C ASN A 13 -22.70 0.05 -2.49
N TRP A 14 -22.64 1.37 -2.39
CA TRP A 14 -21.39 2.08 -2.13
C TRP A 14 -21.04 2.15 -0.64
N ARG A 15 -22.03 1.93 0.24
CA ARG A 15 -21.85 1.87 1.69
C ARG A 15 -21.49 0.45 2.11
N LEU A 16 -20.39 0.33 2.84
CA LEU A 16 -19.82 -0.90 3.38
C LEU A 16 -19.77 -0.84 4.91
N GLU A 17 -20.86 -0.41 5.55
CA GLU A 17 -20.97 -0.13 6.99
C GLU A 17 -20.72 -1.34 7.90
N GLU A 18 -20.83 -2.56 7.38
CA GLU A 18 -20.53 -3.81 8.10
C GLU A 18 -19.24 -4.48 7.61
N ALA A 19 -18.50 -3.84 6.70
CA ALA A 19 -17.27 -4.42 6.15
C ALA A 19 -16.06 -4.10 7.03
N GLU A 20 -15.17 -5.08 7.09
CA GLU A 20 -13.83 -4.95 7.62
C GLU A 20 -12.81 -5.08 6.50
N LEU A 21 -11.82 -4.19 6.48
CA LEU A 21 -10.77 -4.18 5.47
C LEU A 21 -9.45 -4.63 6.07
N TYR A 22 -8.84 -5.65 5.47
CA TYR A 22 -7.49 -6.10 5.81
C TYR A 22 -6.53 -5.68 4.69
N VAL A 23 -5.41 -5.05 5.05
CA VAL A 23 -4.39 -4.61 4.09
C VAL A 23 -2.99 -4.81 4.66
N THR A 24 -2.04 -5.29 3.85
CA THR A 24 -0.70 -5.63 4.37
C THR A 24 0.14 -4.42 4.75
N LEU A 25 -0.11 -3.26 4.16
CA LEU A 25 0.59 -2.01 4.43
C LEU A 25 -0.40 -0.91 4.80
N GLU A 26 0.00 -0.01 5.69
CA GLU A 26 -0.79 1.14 6.11
C GLU A 26 -1.40 1.91 4.93
N PRO A 27 -2.71 2.24 4.97
CA PRO A 27 -3.36 3.03 3.94
C PRO A 27 -2.73 4.42 3.73
N CYS A 28 -2.51 4.77 2.45
CA CYS A 28 -2.09 6.11 2.03
C CYS A 28 -3.29 7.09 1.93
N PRO A 29 -3.08 8.40 1.64
CA PRO A 29 -4.16 9.39 1.68
C PRO A 29 -5.33 9.04 0.76
N MET A 30 -5.01 8.53 -0.45
CA MET A 30 -6.01 8.10 -1.42
C MET A 30 -6.86 6.94 -0.88
N CYS A 31 -6.23 5.93 -0.29
CA CYS A 31 -6.94 4.77 0.25
C CYS A 31 -7.75 5.15 1.49
N CYS A 32 -7.22 5.99 2.39
CA CYS A 32 -7.97 6.52 3.52
C CYS A 32 -9.24 7.25 3.08
N GLY A 33 -9.12 8.15 2.09
CA GLY A 33 -10.27 8.86 1.54
C GLY A 33 -11.35 7.90 1.01
N ALA A 34 -10.95 6.83 0.32
CA ALA A 34 -11.90 5.85 -0.15
C ALA A 34 -12.56 5.03 0.96
N ILE A 35 -11.82 4.63 1.99
CA ILE A 35 -12.33 3.91 3.17
C ILE A 35 -13.42 4.74 3.85
N LEU A 36 -13.15 6.04 4.06
CA LEU A 36 -14.12 6.98 4.64
C LEU A 36 -15.37 7.12 3.77
N LEU A 37 -15.19 7.32 2.46
CA LEU A 37 -16.29 7.50 1.52
C LEU A 37 -17.13 6.23 1.34
N SER A 38 -16.54 5.04 1.47
CA SER A 38 -17.28 3.78 1.44
C SER A 38 -17.82 3.35 2.80
N ARG A 39 -17.65 4.15 3.86
CA ARG A 39 -18.17 3.87 5.21
C ARG A 39 -17.67 2.54 5.81
N ILE A 40 -16.44 2.13 5.52
CA ILE A 40 -15.89 0.88 6.10
C ILE A 40 -15.80 1.03 7.62
N LYS A 41 -16.25 0.01 8.35
CA LYS A 41 -16.33 0.02 9.80
C LYS A 41 -14.97 -0.03 10.46
N LYS A 42 -14.16 -1.02 10.08
CA LYS A 42 -12.88 -1.30 10.71
C LYS A 42 -11.81 -1.64 9.67
N VAL A 43 -10.61 -1.17 9.92
CA VAL A 43 -9.43 -1.37 9.07
C VAL A 43 -8.34 -2.03 9.91
N TYR A 44 -7.84 -3.14 9.40
CA TYR A 44 -6.70 -3.86 9.94
C TYR A 44 -5.53 -3.69 8.97
N TYR A 45 -4.38 -3.28 9.46
CA TYR A 45 -3.17 -3.28 8.65
C TYR A 45 -1.97 -3.94 9.33
N GLY A 46 -1.08 -4.48 8.50
CA GLY A 46 0.16 -5.10 8.95
C GLY A 46 1.24 -4.08 9.23
N ALA A 47 2.09 -3.79 8.23
CA ALA A 47 3.22 -2.88 8.37
C ALA A 47 2.79 -1.41 8.29
N SER A 48 3.41 -0.55 9.10
CA SER A 48 3.32 0.91 8.94
C SER A 48 4.07 1.40 7.70
N ASP A 49 3.54 2.43 7.04
CA ASP A 49 4.22 3.12 5.94
C ASP A 49 4.79 4.45 6.44
N LEU A 50 6.07 4.44 6.79
CA LEU A 50 6.79 5.60 7.31
C LEU A 50 6.90 6.78 6.33
N LYS A 51 6.62 6.57 5.03
CA LYS A 51 6.78 7.59 3.98
C LYS A 51 5.46 8.10 3.43
N GLY A 52 4.40 7.32 3.52
CA GLY A 52 3.11 7.64 2.89
C GLY A 52 1.88 7.26 3.71
N GLY A 53 2.04 6.64 4.87
CA GLY A 53 0.95 6.14 5.70
C GLY A 53 0.15 7.27 6.35
N THR A 54 -1.18 7.18 6.27
CA THR A 54 -2.11 8.20 6.78
C THR A 54 -3.22 7.63 7.66
N ALA A 55 -3.00 6.45 8.24
CA ALA A 55 -3.87 5.80 9.21
C ALA A 55 -3.19 5.68 10.59
N GLY A 56 -2.24 6.59 10.87
CA GLY A 56 -1.49 6.62 12.13
C GLY A 56 -0.06 7.17 12.01
N THR A 57 0.60 7.05 10.84
CA THR A 57 2.00 7.50 10.69
C THR A 57 2.12 9.00 10.45
N LEU A 58 1.84 9.50 9.24
CA LEU A 58 1.99 10.92 8.91
C LEU A 58 0.81 11.76 9.39
N MET A 59 -0.37 11.12 9.43
CA MET A 59 -1.65 11.66 9.88
C MET A 59 -2.56 10.47 10.20
N ASN A 60 -3.73 10.75 10.77
CA ASN A 60 -4.72 9.72 11.08
C ASN A 60 -6.08 10.09 10.51
N LEU A 61 -6.22 10.00 9.19
CA LEU A 61 -7.43 10.41 8.48
C LEU A 61 -8.66 9.57 8.86
N LEU A 62 -8.45 8.29 9.17
CA LEU A 62 -9.52 7.35 9.47
C LEU A 62 -10.22 7.63 10.80
N GLN A 63 -9.58 8.36 11.70
CA GLN A 63 -10.09 8.69 13.03
C GLN A 63 -10.20 10.21 13.25
N ASP A 64 -10.14 11.00 12.17
CA ASP A 64 -10.29 12.46 12.26
C ASP A 64 -11.77 12.84 12.42
N GLU A 65 -12.09 13.47 13.55
CA GLU A 65 -13.46 13.84 13.94
C GLU A 65 -14.11 14.89 13.02
N ARG A 66 -13.31 15.56 12.17
CA ARG A 66 -13.83 16.54 11.20
C ARG A 66 -14.56 15.87 10.03
N PHE A 67 -14.33 14.59 9.79
CA PHE A 67 -15.07 13.83 8.77
C PHE A 67 -16.41 13.31 9.32
N ASN A 68 -17.34 13.02 8.42
CA ASN A 68 -18.68 12.53 8.77
C ASN A 68 -18.77 11.01 8.96
N HIS A 69 -17.63 10.32 9.03
CA HIS A 69 -17.47 8.90 9.36
C HIS A 69 -16.06 8.66 9.83
N GLN A 70 -15.90 7.73 10.76
CA GLN A 70 -14.61 7.28 11.26
C GLN A 70 -14.58 5.75 11.17
N SER A 71 -13.39 5.22 10.94
CA SER A 71 -13.15 3.77 10.98
C SER A 71 -12.32 3.43 12.20
N GLU A 72 -12.65 2.31 12.84
CA GLU A 72 -11.76 1.68 13.80
C GLU A 72 -10.48 1.22 13.10
N VAL A 73 -9.32 1.34 13.76
CA VAL A 73 -8.02 0.99 13.18
C VAL A 73 -7.26 0.05 14.11
N GLU A 74 -6.92 -1.12 13.60
CA GLU A 74 -6.04 -2.09 14.24
C GLU A 74 -4.77 -2.25 13.41
N ARG A 75 -3.62 -2.14 14.07
CA ARG A 75 -2.30 -2.08 13.42
C ARG A 75 -1.42 -3.24 13.88
N GLY A 76 -0.47 -3.63 13.04
CA GLY A 76 0.53 -4.64 13.38
C GLY A 76 0.08 -6.09 13.15
N VAL A 77 -1.02 -6.31 12.41
CA VAL A 77 -1.49 -7.68 12.09
C VAL A 77 -0.50 -8.34 11.13
N LEU A 78 0.23 -9.36 11.61
CA LEU A 78 1.33 -10.00 10.87
C LEU A 78 2.34 -8.97 10.34
N GLU A 79 2.73 -8.04 11.21
CA GLU A 79 3.56 -6.89 10.84
C GLU A 79 4.88 -7.29 10.16
N GLU A 80 5.57 -8.28 10.74
CA GLU A 80 6.90 -8.68 10.27
C GLU A 80 6.82 -9.35 8.90
N GLU A 81 5.82 -10.20 8.68
CA GLU A 81 5.56 -10.85 7.41
C GLU A 81 5.23 -9.81 6.33
N CYS A 82 4.30 -8.90 6.64
CA CYS A 82 3.91 -7.83 5.72
C CYS A 82 5.10 -6.92 5.36
N ARG A 83 5.94 -6.59 6.35
CA ARG A 83 7.16 -5.79 6.15
C ARG A 83 8.17 -6.53 5.29
N THR A 84 8.38 -7.81 5.56
CA THR A 84 9.33 -8.66 4.83
C THR A 84 8.98 -8.73 3.34
N LEU A 85 7.70 -8.92 3.00
CA LEU A 85 7.23 -8.93 1.61
C LEU A 85 7.68 -7.68 0.82
N LEU A 86 7.51 -6.50 1.42
CA LEU A 86 7.89 -5.23 0.77
C LEU A 86 9.42 -5.07 0.66
N GLN A 87 10.15 -5.46 1.71
CA GLN A 87 11.61 -5.39 1.71
C GLN A 87 12.22 -6.30 0.65
N ASP A 88 11.71 -7.53 0.52
CA ASP A 88 12.18 -8.50 -0.45
C ASP A 88 11.88 -8.07 -1.88
N PHE A 89 10.69 -7.53 -2.13
CA PHE A 89 10.35 -6.93 -3.42
C PHE A 89 11.36 -5.85 -3.84
N PHE A 90 11.64 -4.86 -2.97
CA PHE A 90 12.58 -3.80 -3.30
C PHE A 90 14.03 -4.27 -3.37
N ARG A 91 14.41 -5.31 -2.61
CA ARG A 91 15.73 -5.93 -2.68
C ARG A 91 15.95 -6.58 -4.05
N ALA A 92 14.96 -7.35 -4.52
CA ALA A 92 14.98 -7.96 -5.85
C ALA A 92 15.04 -6.89 -6.95
N LEU A 93 14.19 -5.86 -6.87
CA LEU A 93 14.14 -4.77 -7.86
C LEU A 93 15.49 -4.02 -7.97
N ARG A 94 16.16 -3.76 -6.84
CA ARG A 94 17.49 -3.11 -6.84
C ARG A 94 18.57 -4.01 -7.43
N LYS A 95 18.52 -5.32 -7.16
CA LYS A 95 19.47 -6.29 -7.72
C LYS A 95 19.35 -6.32 -9.25
N GLU A 96 18.13 -6.44 -9.76
CA GLU A 96 17.84 -6.45 -11.19
C GLU A 96 18.34 -5.17 -11.89
N ARG A 97 18.03 -3.99 -11.33
CA ARG A 97 18.50 -2.71 -11.88
C ARG A 97 20.04 -2.64 -11.98
N LYS A 98 20.75 -3.14 -10.96
CA LYS A 98 22.21 -3.17 -10.95
C LYS A 98 22.77 -4.11 -12.02
N GLU A 99 22.14 -5.27 -12.21
CA GLU A 99 22.51 -6.22 -13.25
C GLU A 99 22.28 -5.66 -14.65
N ASN A 100 21.14 -5.01 -14.89
CA ASN A 100 20.81 -4.39 -16.17
C ASN A 100 21.75 -3.23 -16.51
N SER A 101 22.07 -2.38 -15.53
CA SER A 101 23.06 -1.30 -15.72
C SER A 101 24.44 -1.84 -16.09
N ARG A 102 24.89 -2.93 -15.43
CA ARG A 102 26.16 -3.59 -15.76
C ARG A 102 26.17 -4.22 -17.16
N LYS A 103 25.06 -4.82 -17.59
CA LYS A 103 24.92 -5.36 -18.95
C LYS A 103 25.05 -4.24 -19.99
N HIS A 104 24.32 -3.15 -19.81
CA HIS A 104 24.37 -2.00 -20.71
C HIS A 104 25.79 -1.40 -20.85
N LEU A 105 26.49 -1.22 -19.72
CA LEU A 105 27.89 -0.76 -19.71
C LEU A 105 28.82 -1.73 -20.49
N ARG A 106 28.62 -3.04 -20.31
CA ARG A 106 29.43 -4.06 -21.00
C ARG A 106 29.16 -4.08 -22.51
N GLU A 107 27.90 -3.93 -22.91
CA GLU A 107 27.50 -3.86 -24.32
C GLU A 107 28.12 -2.63 -25.00
N HIS A 108 28.02 -1.45 -24.37
CA HIS A 108 28.64 -0.22 -24.89
C HIS A 108 30.16 -0.36 -25.08
N MET A 109 30.87 -0.92 -24.09
CA MET A 109 32.32 -1.16 -24.21
C MET A 109 32.67 -2.17 -25.32
N LEU A 110 31.81 -3.14 -25.59
CA LEU A 110 32.01 -4.11 -26.67
C LEU A 110 31.74 -3.51 -28.06
N GLU A 111 30.86 -2.50 -28.15
CA GLU A 111 30.60 -1.76 -29.38
C GLU A 111 31.73 -0.76 -29.70
N GLU A 112 32.22 -0.03 -28.69
CA GLU A 112 33.33 0.92 -28.86
C GLU A 112 34.65 0.24 -29.28
N ASN A 113 34.90 -1.00 -28.84
CA ASN A 113 36.10 -1.76 -29.21
C ASN A 113 36.03 -2.44 -30.59
N LYS A 114 34.93 -2.27 -31.35
CA LYS A 114 34.76 -2.81 -32.71
C LYS A 114 35.02 -1.79 -33.83
N GLY A 115 35.19 -0.51 -33.50
CA GLY A 115 35.60 0.56 -34.42
C GLY A 115 37.09 0.83 -34.35
#